data_AF-A0A1F7W8E3-F1
#
_entry.id   AF-A0A1F7W8E3-F1
#
_cell.length_a   1.000
_cell.length_b   1.000
_cell.length_c   1.000
_cell.angle_alpha   90.00
_cell.angle_beta   90.00
_cell.angle_gamma   90.00
#
_symmetry.space_group_name_H-M   'P 1'
#
loop_
_entity.id
_entity.type
_entity.pdbx_description
1 polymer ?
#
loop_
_entity_poly.entity_id
_entity_poly.type
_entity_poly.pdbx_seq_one_letter_code
_entity_poly.pdbx_strand_id
1 'polypeptide(L)'
;MSFAAIAEHLGVAKSALIAWSKEAENDIGNLRQIYAEAMREKYRMGAERRVELFAKQLDAVEGELAKRDMTTVTTERLFDMPLKLGREIGAQNPTITFKQKKLGEGFEFADLVPMAEWQA
;
A
#
# COMPACT_ATOMS: atom_id res chain seq x y z
N MET A 1 21.84 21.66 -7.38
CA MET A 1 21.67 23.08 -6.97
C MET A 1 22.12 23.20 -5.53
N SER A 2 22.98 24.16 -5.18
CA SER A 2 23.46 24.34 -3.81
C SER A 2 22.65 25.42 -3.08
N PHE A 3 22.56 25.34 -1.75
CA PHE A 3 21.95 26.41 -0.95
C PHE A 3 22.63 27.77 -1.12
N ALA A 4 23.91 27.79 -1.51
CA ALA A 4 24.63 29.04 -1.81
C ALA A 4 24.10 29.72 -3.09
N ALA A 5 23.88 28.95 -4.16
CA ALA A 5 23.30 29.47 -5.39
C ALA A 5 21.86 29.96 -5.20
N ILE A 6 21.06 29.25 -4.39
CA ILE A 6 19.68 29.64 -4.08
C ILE A 6 19.62 30.91 -3.22
N ALA A 7 20.52 31.02 -2.24
CA ALA A 7 20.66 32.19 -1.38
C ALA A 7 20.99 33.46 -2.18
N GLU A 8 21.90 33.36 -3.15
CA GLU A 8 22.28 34.46 -4.05
C GLU A 8 21.11 34.90 -4.95
N HIS A 9 20.36 33.95 -5.50
CA HIS A 9 19.17 34.25 -6.30
C HIS A 9 18.01 34.89 -5.51
N LEU A 10 17.85 34.52 -4.24
CA LEU A 10 16.75 34.99 -3.39
C LEU A 10 17.14 36.21 -2.54
N GLY A 11 18.40 36.65 -2.57
CA GLY A 11 18.88 37.78 -1.78
C GLY A 11 18.87 37.55 -0.26
N VAL A 12 18.93 36.28 0.19
CA VAL A 12 18.87 35.89 1.60
C VAL A 12 20.15 35.17 2.04
N ALA A 13 20.47 35.26 3.34
CA ALA A 13 21.63 34.56 3.88
C ALA A 13 21.47 33.03 3.78
N LYS A 14 22.56 32.33 3.44
CA LYS A 14 22.60 30.85 3.37
C LYS A 14 22.15 30.18 4.68
N SER A 15 22.43 30.79 5.84
CA SER A 15 22.00 30.31 7.16
C SER A 15 20.47 30.32 7.33
N ALA A 16 19.80 31.37 6.83
CA ALA A 16 18.34 31.47 6.86
C ALA A 16 17.69 30.39 5.98
N LEU A 17 18.26 30.14 4.80
CA LEU A 17 17.78 29.11 3.89
C LEU A 17 17.95 27.69 4.46
N ILE A 18 19.03 27.43 5.20
CA ILE A 18 19.24 26.16 5.92
C ILE A 18 18.22 26.00 7.06
N ALA A 19 17.94 27.07 7.80
CA ALA A 19 16.94 27.04 8.88
C ALA A 19 15.54 26.73 8.33
N TRP A 20 15.11 27.44 7.28
CA TRP A 20 13.85 27.16 6.59
C TRP A 20 13.79 25.76 6.00
N SER A 21 14.89 25.27 5.44
CA SER A 21 14.95 23.90 4.92
C SER A 21 14.72 22.87 6.03
N LYS A 22 15.26 23.06 7.23
CA LYS A 22 15.05 22.15 8.37
C LYS A 22 13.64 22.24 8.93
N GLU A 23 13.08 23.45 8.99
CA GLU A 23 11.72 23.67 9.44
C GLU A 23 10.71 23.02 8.49
N ALA A 24 10.88 23.22 7.19
CA ALA A 24 10.01 22.65 6.15
C ALA A 24 10.23 21.15 5.90
N GLU A 25 11.36 20.57 6.33
CA GLU A 25 11.68 19.15 6.07
C GLU A 25 10.62 18.21 6.66
N ASN A 26 10.17 18.49 7.89
CA ASN A 26 9.15 17.70 8.56
C ASN A 26 7.80 17.84 7.86
N ASP A 27 7.40 19.06 7.50
CA ASP A 27 6.13 19.31 6.82
C ASP A 27 6.09 18.69 5.42
N ILE A 28 7.19 18.80 4.67
CA ILE A 28 7.34 18.14 3.36
C ILE A 28 7.29 16.61 3.54
N GLY A 29 7.92 16.08 4.58
CA GLY A 29 7.86 14.65 4.92
C GLY A 29 6.42 14.18 5.21
N ASN A 30 5.69 14.93 6.04
CA ASN A 30 4.31 14.65 6.41
C ASN A 30 3.38 14.71 5.18
N LEU A 31 3.49 15.77 4.37
CA LEU A 31 2.70 15.92 3.14
C LEU A 31 2.98 14.80 2.14
N ARG A 32 4.24 14.35 2.02
CA ARG A 32 4.60 13.20 1.19
C ARG A 32 3.95 11.91 1.70
N GLN A 33 3.88 11.71 3.00
CA GLN A 33 3.21 10.55 3.59
C GLN A 33 1.70 10.57 3.33
N ILE A 34 1.04 11.72 3.54
CA ILE A 34 -0.38 11.91 3.24
C ILE A 34 -0.65 11.66 1.76
N TYR A 35 0.18 12.21 0.86
CA TYR A 35 0.06 11.97 -0.57
C TYR A 35 0.24 10.48 -0.92
N ALA A 36 1.22 9.80 -0.32
CA ALA A 36 1.42 8.38 -0.53
C ALA A 36 0.25 7.54 -0.02
N GLU A 37 -0.36 7.92 1.11
CA GLU A 37 -1.56 7.28 1.66
C GLU A 37 -2.78 7.49 0.75
N ALA A 38 -3.04 8.72 0.32
CA ALA A 38 -4.11 9.04 -0.62
C ALA A 38 -3.95 8.29 -1.95
N MET A 39 -2.70 8.15 -2.43
CA MET A 39 -2.42 7.40 -3.64
C MET A 39 -2.66 5.90 -3.46
N ARG A 40 -2.23 5.32 -2.33
CA ARG A 40 -2.54 3.93 -1.99
C ARG A 40 -4.04 3.69 -1.90
N GLU A 41 -4.77 4.60 -1.26
CA GLU A 41 -6.22 4.50 -1.14
C GLU A 41 -6.92 4.54 -2.50
N LYS A 42 -6.54 5.51 -3.35
CA LYS A 42 -7.04 5.60 -4.73
C LYS A 42 -6.80 4.31 -5.52
N TYR A 43 -5.61 3.72 -5.40
CA TYR A 43 -5.29 2.47 -6.09
C TYR A 43 -5.98 1.25 -5.46
N ARG A 44 -6.17 1.21 -4.14
CA ARG A 44 -6.95 0.18 -3.45
C ARG A 44 -8.39 0.17 -3.93
N MET A 45 -9.07 1.32 -3.95
CA MET A 45 -10.42 1.42 -4.51
C MET A 45 -10.48 0.97 -5.98
N GLY A 46 -9.44 1.29 -6.76
CA GLY A 46 -9.33 0.81 -8.14
C GLY A 46 -9.15 -0.71 -8.25
N ALA A 47 -8.41 -1.33 -7.31
CA ALA A 47 -8.23 -2.78 -7.24
C ALA A 47 -9.51 -3.48 -6.81
N GLU A 48 -10.18 -2.99 -5.76
CA GLU A 48 -11.46 -3.52 -5.29
C GLU A 48 -12.52 -3.51 -6.40
N ARG A 49 -12.64 -2.39 -7.13
CA ARG A 49 -13.59 -2.27 -8.24
C ARG A 49 -13.29 -3.24 -9.38
N ARG A 50 -12.02 -3.51 -9.67
CA ARG A 50 -11.63 -4.49 -10.69
C ARG A 50 -11.89 -5.93 -10.22
N VAL A 51 -11.65 -6.23 -8.94
CA VAL A 51 -12.04 -7.52 -8.34
C VAL A 51 -13.54 -7.71 -8.44
N GLU A 52 -14.34 -6.70 -8.10
CA GLU A 52 -15.80 -6.75 -8.21
C GLU A 52 -16.27 -6.99 -9.67
N LEU A 53 -15.65 -6.33 -10.64
CA LEU A 53 -15.94 -6.54 -12.06
C LEU A 53 -15.66 -7.98 -12.48
N PHE A 54 -14.49 -8.52 -12.12
CA PHE A 54 -14.10 -9.88 -12.48
C PHE A 54 -14.95 -10.93 -11.76
N ALA A 55 -15.36 -10.68 -10.51
CA ALA A 55 -16.29 -11.53 -9.79
C ALA A 55 -17.65 -11.60 -10.52
N LYS A 56 -18.23 -10.45 -10.91
CA LYS A 56 -19.48 -10.43 -11.69
C LYS A 56 -19.37 -11.16 -13.02
N GLN A 57 -18.22 -11.07 -13.70
CA GLN A 57 -17.98 -11.80 -14.93
C GLN A 57 -17.87 -13.31 -14.68
N LEU A 58 -17.24 -13.71 -13.58
CA LEU A 58 -17.16 -15.11 -13.17
C LEU A 58 -18.55 -15.68 -12.90
N ASP A 59 -19.37 -14.98 -12.11
CA ASP A 59 -20.76 -15.39 -11.82
C ASP A 59 -21.59 -15.56 -13.10
N ALA A 60 -21.42 -14.66 -14.07
CA ALA A 60 -22.10 -14.75 -15.35
C ALA A 60 -21.65 -15.98 -16.16
N VAL A 61 -20.35 -16.27 -16.17
CA VAL A 61 -19.80 -17.46 -16.83
C VAL A 61 -20.29 -18.73 -16.13
N GLU A 62 -20.28 -18.80 -14.81
CA GLU A 62 -20.80 -19.92 -14.03
C GLU A 62 -22.30 -20.13 -14.27
N GLY A 63 -23.08 -19.05 -14.35
CA GLY A 63 -24.50 -19.10 -14.69
C GLY A 63 -24.79 -19.63 -16.09
N GLU A 64 -23.95 -19.31 -17.07
CA GLU A 64 -24.02 -19.87 -18.43
C GLU A 64 -23.59 -21.34 -18.48
N LEU A 65 -22.52 -21.69 -17.74
CA LEU A 65 -22.04 -23.06 -17.57
C LEU A 65 -23.13 -23.97 -16.98
N ALA A 66 -23.94 -23.47 -16.05
CA ALA A 66 -25.02 -24.23 -15.42
C ALA A 66 -26.25 -24.46 -16.32
N LYS A 67 -26.45 -23.64 -17.36
CA LYS A 67 -27.68 -23.64 -18.17
C LYS A 67 -27.52 -24.27 -19.56
N ARG A 68 -26.32 -24.19 -20.16
CA ARG A 68 -26.06 -24.72 -21.50
C ARG A 68 -25.78 -26.21 -21.46
N ASP A 69 -26.19 -26.90 -22.53
CA ASP A 69 -25.68 -28.23 -22.81
C ASP A 69 -24.24 -28.11 -23.29
N MET A 70 -23.32 -28.75 -22.57
CA MET A 70 -21.88 -28.62 -22.76
C MET A 70 -21.18 -29.95 -23.05
N THR A 71 -21.96 -30.98 -23.36
CA THR A 71 -21.47 -32.32 -23.73
C THR A 71 -20.54 -32.34 -24.94
N THR A 72 -20.60 -31.32 -25.81
CA THR A 72 -19.73 -31.18 -26.99
C THR A 72 -18.46 -30.34 -26.76
N VAL A 73 -18.30 -29.75 -25.57
CA VAL A 73 -17.16 -28.89 -25.24
C VAL A 73 -16.19 -29.67 -24.35
N THR A 74 -14.88 -29.56 -24.63
CA THR A 74 -13.87 -30.21 -23.79
C THR A 74 -13.79 -29.57 -22.40
N THR A 75 -13.54 -30.38 -21.37
CA THR A 75 -13.39 -29.93 -19.97
C THR A 75 -12.36 -28.80 -19.84
N GLU A 76 -11.29 -28.83 -20.62
CA GLU A 76 -10.27 -27.79 -20.63
C GLU A 76 -10.81 -26.43 -21.11
N ARG A 77 -11.68 -26.43 -22.13
CA ARG A 77 -12.35 -25.22 -22.65
C ARG A 77 -13.39 -24.65 -21.69
N LEU A 78 -14.04 -25.52 -20.91
CA LEU A 78 -15.03 -25.15 -19.88
C LEU A 78 -14.41 -24.31 -18.76
N PHE A 79 -13.21 -24.68 -18.31
CA PHE A 79 -12.55 -24.02 -17.18
C PHE A 79 -11.55 -22.93 -17.56
N ASP A 80 -11.22 -22.75 -18.84
CA ASP A 80 -10.23 -21.76 -19.29
C ASP A 80 -10.59 -20.31 -18.88
N MET A 81 -11.84 -19.89 -19.12
CA MET A 81 -12.27 -18.53 -18.80
C MET A 81 -12.44 -18.28 -17.29
N PRO A 82 -13.05 -19.19 -16.51
CA PRO A 82 -13.05 -19.12 -15.04
C PRO A 82 -11.64 -19.07 -14.43
N LEU A 83 -10.71 -19.90 -14.89
CA LEU A 83 -9.34 -19.94 -14.37
C LEU A 83 -8.54 -18.67 -14.72
N LYS A 84 -8.82 -18.03 -15.86
CA LYS A 84 -8.24 -16.73 -16.21
C LYS A 84 -8.78 -15.64 -15.29
N LEU A 85 -10.10 -15.56 -15.09
CA LEU A 85 -10.70 -14.58 -14.19
C LEU A 85 -10.25 -14.76 -12.73
N GLY A 86 -10.17 -15.99 -12.24
CA GLY A 86 -9.66 -16.29 -10.90
C GLY A 86 -8.20 -15.88 -10.70
N ARG A 87 -7.35 -16.06 -11.72
CA ARG A 87 -5.96 -15.58 -11.69
C ARG A 87 -5.87 -14.06 -11.65
N GLU A 88 -6.68 -13.36 -12.45
CA GLU A 88 -6.71 -11.89 -12.48
C GLU A 88 -7.22 -11.30 -11.15
N ILE A 89 -8.15 -11.97 -10.46
CA ILE A 89 -8.59 -11.59 -9.11
C ILE A 89 -7.44 -11.78 -8.10
N GLY A 90 -6.77 -12.93 -8.12
CA GLY A 90 -5.65 -13.22 -7.22
C GLY A 90 -4.46 -12.28 -7.40
N ALA A 91 -4.15 -11.88 -8.63
CA ALA A 91 -3.07 -10.94 -8.94
C ALA A 91 -3.29 -9.53 -8.36
N GLN A 92 -4.54 -9.17 -8.06
CA GLN A 92 -4.88 -7.84 -7.56
C GLN A 92 -4.85 -7.69 -6.04
N ASN A 93 -4.77 -8.79 -5.30
CA ASN A 93 -4.60 -8.79 -3.85
C ASN A 93 -3.15 -9.16 -3.50
N PRO A 94 -2.21 -8.20 -3.46
CA PRO A 94 -0.90 -8.48 -2.92
C PRO A 94 -1.02 -8.83 -1.43
N THR A 95 -0.36 -9.91 -1.02
CA THR A 95 -0.26 -10.34 0.38
C THR A 95 0.32 -9.20 1.23
N ILE A 96 -0.48 -8.68 2.17
CA ILE A 96 -0.04 -7.65 3.10
C ILE A 96 1.10 -8.23 3.94
N THR A 97 2.31 -7.75 3.68
CA THR A 97 3.50 -8.13 4.45
C THR A 97 3.86 -6.98 5.38
N PHE A 98 3.63 -7.14 6.67
CA PHE A 98 4.05 -6.16 7.67
C PHE A 98 5.57 -6.26 7.88
N LYS A 99 6.31 -5.20 7.52
CA LYS A 99 7.70 -5.07 7.95
C LYS A 99 7.69 -4.61 9.41
N GLN A 100 7.97 -5.52 10.34
CA GLN A 100 8.30 -5.12 11.71
C GLN A 100 9.51 -4.19 11.65
N LYS A 101 9.35 -2.96 12.17
CA LYS A 101 10.49 -2.16 12.59
C LYS A 101 11.15 -2.98 13.69
N LYS A 102 12.37 -3.48 13.46
CA LYS A 102 13.24 -3.82 14.59
C LYS A 102 13.31 -2.55 15.41
N LEU A 103 12.63 -2.54 16.56
CA LEU A 103 12.88 -1.58 17.61
C LEU A 103 14.40 -1.61 17.78
N GLY A 104 15.06 -0.46 17.63
CA GLY A 104 16.50 -0.38 17.74
C GLY A 104 16.96 -1.14 18.99
N GLU A 105 18.11 -1.79 18.92
CA GLU A 105 18.77 -2.35 20.10
C GLU A 105 18.66 -1.34 21.25
N GLY A 106 17.87 -1.66 22.29
CA GLY A 106 17.59 -0.72 23.38
C GLY A 106 16.13 -0.64 23.81
N PHE A 107 15.40 -1.74 23.83
CA PHE A 107 14.27 -1.88 24.74
C PHE A 107 14.36 -3.26 25.36
N GLU A 108 15.07 -3.36 26.48
CA GLU A 108 15.08 -4.58 27.26
C GLU A 108 13.84 -4.58 28.17
N PHE A 109 13.22 -5.73 28.37
CA PHE A 109 12.15 -5.86 29.37
C PHE A 109 12.62 -5.47 30.78
N ALA A 110 13.93 -5.37 31.02
CA ALA A 110 14.54 -4.82 32.22
C ALA A 110 14.38 -3.28 32.37
N ASP A 111 14.09 -2.56 31.29
CA ASP A 111 13.81 -1.11 31.29
C ASP A 111 12.38 -0.79 31.74
N LEU A 112 11.50 -1.81 31.75
CA LEU A 112 10.20 -1.71 32.41
C LEU A 112 10.47 -1.85 33.91
N VAL A 113 10.22 -0.76 34.64
CA VAL A 113 10.30 -0.58 36.10
C VAL A 113 10.32 -1.93 36.85
N PRO A 114 11.30 -2.20 37.74
CA PRO A 114 11.33 -3.44 38.48
C PRO A 114 9.99 -3.66 39.17
N MET A 115 9.39 -4.83 38.95
CA MET A 115 8.08 -5.27 39.45
C MET A 115 7.90 -5.18 40.99
N ALA A 116 8.91 -4.71 41.72
CA ALA A 116 8.88 -4.41 43.14
C ALA A 116 7.96 -3.22 43.51
N GLU A 117 7.60 -2.36 42.56
CA GLU A 117 6.69 -1.22 42.83
C GLU A 117 5.21 -1.51 42.57
N TRP A 118 4.84 -2.72 42.12
CA TRP A 118 3.44 -3.11 41.89
C TRP A 118 2.79 -3.85 43.07
N GLN A 119 3.47 -3.89 44.22
CA GLN A 119 2.88 -4.32 45.49
C GLN A 119 3.02 -3.21 46.54
N ALA A 120 2.14 -2.22 46.45
CA ALA A 120 1.74 -1.34 47.55
C ALA A 120 0.23 -1.14 47.50
#